data_AF-A0A962ZEA7-F1
#
_entry.id   AF-A0A962ZEA7-F1
#
_cell.length_a   1.000
_cell.length_b   1.000
_cell.length_c   1.000
_cell.angle_alpha   90.00
_cell.angle_beta   90.00
_cell.angle_gamma   90.00
#
_symmetry.space_group_name_H-M   'P 1'
#
loop_
_entity.id
_entity.type
_entity.pdbx_description
1 polymer ?
#
loop_
_entity_poly.entity_id
_entity_poly.type
_entity_poly.pdbx_seq_one_letter_code
_entity_poly.pdbx_strand_id
1 'polypeptide(L)'
;MSRILSTLTILVLALAAGCSDSDSPTTDSSATDASPASTAPASNEAAAVTESGDAVAEEEVEEYVYRCTTGEEFVIVYGDQTAELYVNDIQHQLRQQPSEAGMRYTDETVELMIKGDQALVMVGDTTHDCLAIEVYEQQAPGSEVIPQPGILETH
;
A
#
# COMPACT_ATOMS: atom_id res chain seq x y z
N MET A 1 -48.86 17.76 13.60
CA MET A 1 -49.19 17.33 12.22
C MET A 1 -48.18 16.23 11.88
N SER A 2 -48.37 14.97 12.30
CA SER A 2 -49.20 13.89 11.75
C SER A 2 -48.89 13.52 10.28
N ARG A 3 -48.12 12.42 10.13
CA ARG A 3 -48.12 11.36 9.09
C ARG A 3 -47.61 11.76 7.70
N ILE A 4 -46.74 10.97 7.06
CA ILE A 4 -47.13 9.78 6.27
C ILE A 4 -45.96 8.76 6.17
N LEU A 5 -46.30 7.50 6.46
CA LEU A 5 -45.59 6.27 6.08
C LEU A 5 -45.64 6.06 4.55
N SER A 6 -44.56 5.56 3.93
CA SER A 6 -44.55 4.68 2.73
C SER A 6 -43.13 4.65 2.16
N THR A 7 -42.50 3.56 1.75
CA THR A 7 -42.88 2.14 1.63
C THR A 7 -41.58 1.36 1.46
N LEU A 8 -41.49 0.27 2.21
CA LEU A 8 -40.53 -0.81 2.12
C LEU A 8 -40.50 -1.37 0.68
N THR A 9 -39.37 -1.33 -0.02
CA THR A 9 -39.18 -2.15 -1.24
C THR A 9 -37.99 -3.06 -1.00
N ILE A 10 -38.30 -4.25 -0.49
CA ILE A 10 -37.39 -5.38 -0.42
C ILE A 10 -37.24 -5.92 -1.85
N LEU A 11 -36.05 -5.84 -2.43
CA LEU A 11 -35.69 -6.58 -3.63
C LEU A 11 -34.75 -7.72 -3.22
N VAL A 12 -35.32 -8.91 -2.99
CA VAL A 12 -34.58 -10.16 -2.88
C VAL A 12 -34.18 -10.60 -4.30
N LEU A 13 -32.90 -10.57 -4.62
CA LEU A 13 -32.36 -11.41 -5.69
C LEU A 13 -31.64 -12.60 -5.06
N ALA A 14 -32.32 -13.74 -5.09
CA ALA A 14 -31.70 -15.04 -4.96
C ALA A 14 -31.00 -15.36 -6.30
N LEU A 15 -29.69 -15.54 -6.28
CA LEU A 15 -28.98 -16.29 -7.31
C LEU A 15 -28.13 -17.38 -6.67
N ALA A 16 -28.65 -18.59 -6.84
CA ALA A 16 -27.97 -19.87 -7.03
C ALA A 16 -26.69 -20.16 -6.22
N ALA A 17 -26.86 -21.07 -5.26
CA ALA A 17 -25.82 -22.00 -4.85
C ALA A 17 -25.25 -22.73 -6.08
N GLY A 18 -24.00 -22.45 -6.41
CA GLY A 18 -23.18 -23.27 -7.30
C GLY A 18 -22.32 -24.20 -6.46
N CYS A 19 -22.77 -25.45 -6.29
CA CYS A 19 -21.92 -26.54 -5.82
C CYS A 19 -20.97 -26.94 -6.95
N SER A 20 -19.69 -26.56 -6.88
CA SER A 20 -18.63 -27.29 -7.57
C SER A 20 -17.99 -28.25 -6.58
N ASP A 21 -18.48 -29.48 -6.68
CA ASP A 21 -17.87 -30.70 -6.18
C ASP A 21 -16.66 -31.08 -7.07
N SER A 22 -15.79 -31.96 -6.58
CA SER A 22 -14.56 -32.50 -7.21
C SER A 22 -13.30 -31.63 -7.06
N ASP A 23 -12.17 -32.11 -6.53
CA ASP A 23 -11.66 -33.47 -6.44
C ASP A 23 -10.58 -33.51 -5.34
N SER A 24 -10.63 -34.49 -4.45
CA SER A 24 -9.63 -34.73 -3.41
C SER A 24 -8.69 -35.84 -3.85
N PRO A 25 -7.43 -35.56 -4.24
CA PRO A 25 -6.44 -36.61 -4.35
C PRO A 25 -5.83 -36.92 -2.98
N THR A 26 -6.23 -38.06 -2.40
CA THR A 26 -5.39 -38.79 -1.45
C THR A 26 -4.10 -39.21 -2.13
N THR A 27 -2.97 -38.62 -1.74
CA THR A 27 -1.65 -39.19 -2.04
C THR A 27 -1.08 -39.76 -0.75
N ASP A 28 -1.22 -41.08 -0.63
CA ASP A 28 -0.44 -41.91 0.26
C ASP A 28 0.97 -42.03 -0.33
N SER A 29 2.00 -41.60 0.40
CA SER A 29 3.38 -41.98 0.12
C SER A 29 4.16 -41.97 1.42
N SER A 30 4.26 -43.19 1.94
CA SER A 30 5.20 -43.58 2.97
C SER A 30 6.65 -43.39 2.53
N ALA A 31 7.46 -43.09 3.55
CA ALA A 31 8.84 -43.54 3.77
C ALA A 31 10.00 -42.57 3.44
N THR A 32 10.85 -42.45 4.47
CA THR A 32 12.33 -42.48 4.43
C THR A 32 13.02 -41.22 4.98
N ASP A 33 13.28 -41.28 6.28
CA ASP A 33 14.61 -41.17 6.90
C ASP A 33 15.76 -40.61 6.03
N ALA A 34 16.30 -39.44 6.40
CA ALA A 34 17.74 -39.15 6.39
C ALA A 34 18.03 -37.70 6.87
N SER A 35 18.53 -37.55 8.10
CA SER A 35 19.64 -36.61 8.39
C SER A 35 20.92 -37.13 7.71
N PRO A 36 21.98 -36.35 7.39
CA PRO A 36 22.50 -35.12 8.03
C PRO A 36 22.85 -34.03 6.95
N ALA A 37 23.52 -32.89 7.14
CA ALA A 37 24.61 -32.50 8.03
C ALA A 37 24.73 -30.96 8.09
N SER A 38 25.10 -30.45 9.27
CA SER A 38 25.66 -29.10 9.43
C SER A 38 26.93 -28.98 8.60
N THR A 39 26.91 -28.08 7.63
CA THR A 39 28.11 -27.59 6.96
C THR A 39 28.32 -26.15 7.43
N ALA A 40 29.38 -25.94 8.19
CA ALA A 40 29.85 -24.60 8.58
C ALA A 40 30.40 -23.88 7.34
N PRO A 41 30.01 -22.62 7.06
CA PRO A 41 30.70 -21.82 6.08
C PRO A 41 32.02 -21.27 6.65
N ALA A 42 32.99 -21.22 5.74
CA ALA A 42 34.40 -20.95 5.96
C ALA A 42 34.72 -19.47 6.21
N SER A 43 35.87 -19.31 6.89
CA SER A 43 36.81 -18.18 6.91
C SER A 43 36.41 -16.83 6.30
N ASN A 44 36.44 -15.84 7.18
CA ASN A 44 36.71 -14.43 6.87
C ASN A 44 38.05 -14.28 6.13
N GLU A 45 38.04 -13.60 4.99
CA GLU A 45 39.20 -12.90 4.49
C GLU A 45 38.80 -11.58 3.79
N ALA A 46 39.48 -10.52 4.25
CA ALA A 46 39.82 -9.27 3.57
C ALA A 46 38.71 -8.33 3.11
N ALA A 47 38.57 -7.27 3.91
CA ALA A 47 37.96 -6.00 3.58
C ALA A 47 38.58 -5.36 2.32
N ALA A 48 37.73 -5.01 1.36
CA ALA A 48 37.94 -3.89 0.47
C ALA A 48 36.84 -2.86 0.78
N VAL A 49 37.19 -1.86 1.60
CA VAL A 49 36.36 -0.68 1.82
C VAL A 49 36.47 0.15 0.54
N THR A 50 35.52 -0.06 -0.36
CA THR A 50 35.25 0.87 -1.45
C THR A 50 34.30 1.92 -0.88
N GLU A 51 34.85 3.09 -0.58
CA GLU A 51 34.08 4.31 -0.30
C GLU A 51 33.38 4.72 -1.60
N SER A 52 32.23 4.11 -1.86
CA SER A 52 31.28 4.59 -2.85
C SER A 52 30.52 5.73 -2.19
N GLY A 53 30.69 6.95 -2.71
CA GLY A 53 29.97 8.13 -2.27
C GLY A 53 28.47 7.82 -2.17
N ASP A 54 27.96 7.99 -0.96
CA ASP A 54 26.56 7.87 -0.57
C ASP A 54 25.80 9.04 -1.21
N ALA A 55 25.54 8.92 -2.52
CA ALA A 55 24.45 9.66 -3.13
C ALA A 55 23.18 9.03 -2.55
N VAL A 56 22.71 9.58 -1.44
CA VAL A 56 21.38 9.29 -0.90
C VAL A 56 20.41 9.53 -2.05
N ALA A 57 19.91 8.47 -2.65
CA ALA A 57 18.83 8.57 -3.61
C ALA A 57 17.66 9.18 -2.84
N GLU A 58 17.33 10.43 -3.17
CA GLU A 58 16.20 11.12 -2.58
C GLU A 58 14.94 10.41 -3.12
N GLU A 59 14.34 9.55 -2.31
CA GLU A 59 13.08 8.90 -2.65
C GLU A 59 11.97 9.96 -2.65
N GLU A 60 11.21 10.04 -3.75
CA GLU A 60 10.05 10.93 -3.85
C GLU A 60 8.95 10.39 -2.94
N VAL A 61 8.72 11.10 -1.83
CA VAL A 61 7.68 10.74 -0.86
C VAL A 61 6.49 11.66 -1.09
N GLU A 62 5.33 11.08 -1.41
CA GLU A 62 4.09 11.82 -1.58
C GLU A 62 3.19 11.65 -0.35
N GLU A 63 2.72 12.74 0.25
CA GLU A 63 1.83 12.70 1.41
C GLU A 63 0.44 13.22 1.04
N TYR A 64 -0.60 12.45 1.36
CA TYR A 64 -2.00 12.78 1.10
C TYR A 64 -2.80 12.77 2.39
N VAL A 65 -3.70 13.74 2.53
CA VAL A 65 -4.70 13.76 3.60
C VAL A 65 -6.06 13.37 3.02
N TYR A 66 -6.63 12.30 3.54
CA TYR A 66 -7.96 11.81 3.19
C TYR A 66 -8.94 12.09 4.31
N ARG A 67 -10.12 12.61 3.98
CA ARG A 67 -11.23 12.77 4.93
C ARG A 67 -12.35 11.79 4.60
N CYS A 68 -12.74 11.01 5.59
CA CYS A 68 -13.77 9.99 5.47
C CYS A 68 -15.17 10.55 5.67
N THR A 69 -16.18 9.86 5.16
CA THR A 69 -17.60 10.21 5.33
C THR A 69 -18.04 10.27 6.80
N THR A 70 -17.33 9.57 7.69
CA THR A 70 -17.49 9.60 9.15
C THR A 70 -16.92 10.86 9.80
N GLY A 71 -16.11 11.64 9.08
CA GLY A 71 -15.38 12.81 9.58
C GLY A 71 -13.96 12.50 10.08
N GLU A 72 -13.56 11.23 10.11
CA GLU A 72 -12.19 10.80 10.43
C GLU A 72 -11.22 11.20 9.30
N GLU A 73 -9.95 11.38 9.64
CA GLU A 73 -8.90 11.74 8.68
C GLU A 73 -7.76 10.73 8.73
N PHE A 74 -7.27 10.34 7.56
CA PHE A 74 -6.07 9.53 7.40
C PHE A 74 -5.02 10.32 6.65
N VAL A 75 -3.83 10.40 7.22
CA VAL A 75 -2.62 10.84 6.51
C VAL A 75 -1.96 9.58 5.96
N ILE A 76 -1.77 9.56 4.65
CA ILE A 76 -1.16 8.44 3.93
C ILE A 76 0.10 8.95 3.23
N VAL A 77 1.22 8.30 3.53
CA VAL A 77 2.51 8.59 2.91
C VAL A 77 2.80 7.47 1.92
N TYR A 78 2.89 7.81 0.63
CA TYR A 78 3.22 6.86 -0.43
C TYR A 78 4.72 6.90 -0.72
N GLY A 79 5.29 5.71 -0.84
CA GLY A 79 6.56 5.48 -1.53
C GLY A 79 6.34 4.61 -2.77
N ASP A 80 7.41 4.16 -3.40
CA ASP A 80 7.35 3.43 -4.69
C ASP A 80 6.40 2.23 -4.71
N GLN A 81 6.44 1.39 -3.65
CA GLN A 81 5.65 0.16 -3.55
C GLN A 81 4.99 -0.01 -2.18
N THR A 82 4.99 1.05 -1.38
CA THR A 82 4.52 1.04 0.00
C THR A 82 3.62 2.23 0.27
N ALA A 83 2.70 2.05 1.21
CA ALA A 83 1.92 3.15 1.76
C ALA A 83 1.99 3.06 3.28
N GLU A 84 2.18 4.18 3.96
CA GLU A 84 2.22 4.26 5.40
C GLU A 84 1.05 5.08 5.93
N LEU A 85 0.40 4.60 6.98
CA LEU A 85 -0.68 5.32 7.65
C LEU A 85 -0.71 4.98 9.14
N TYR A 86 -1.34 5.86 9.92
CA TYR A 86 -1.58 5.64 11.35
C TYR A 86 -3.04 5.29 11.59
N VAL A 87 -3.28 4.16 12.27
CA VAL A 87 -4.60 3.70 12.68
C VAL A 87 -4.55 3.37 14.16
N ASN A 88 -5.39 4.00 14.99
CA ASN A 88 -5.37 3.85 16.45
C ASN A 88 -3.97 4.07 17.08
N ASP A 89 -3.25 5.11 16.64
CA ASP A 89 -1.88 5.43 17.06
C ASP A 89 -0.82 4.37 16.73
N ILE A 90 -1.15 3.39 15.87
CA ILE A 90 -0.23 2.36 15.38
C ILE A 90 0.12 2.68 13.93
N GLN A 91 1.42 2.69 13.62
CA GLN A 91 1.90 2.84 12.25
C GLN A 91 1.75 1.51 11.51
N HIS A 92 1.12 1.57 10.34
CA HIS A 92 0.97 0.46 9.42
C HIS A 92 1.78 0.74 8.16
N GLN A 93 2.66 -0.19 7.79
CA GLN A 93 3.40 -0.14 6.53
C GLN A 93 2.80 -1.17 5.56
N LEU A 94 1.98 -0.68 4.65
CA LEU A 94 1.26 -1.48 3.68
C LEU A 94 2.11 -1.74 2.45
N ARG A 95 2.00 -2.93 1.88
CA ARG A 95 2.66 -3.29 0.62
C ARG A 95 1.68 -3.30 -0.53
N GLN A 96 2.08 -2.73 -1.66
CA GLN A 96 1.27 -2.75 -2.87
C GLN A 96 1.01 -4.19 -3.33
N GLN A 97 -0.23 -4.48 -3.70
CA GLN A 97 -0.67 -5.75 -4.26
C GLN A 97 -1.19 -5.55 -5.68
N PRO A 98 -1.10 -6.57 -6.56
CA PRO A 98 -1.78 -6.54 -7.84
C PRO A 98 -3.29 -6.30 -7.68
N SER A 99 -3.84 -5.42 -8.51
CA SER A 99 -5.26 -5.07 -8.52
C SER A 99 -5.75 -4.88 -9.96
N GLU A 100 -6.99 -5.27 -10.23
CA GLU A 100 -7.64 -5.06 -11.54
C GLU A 100 -8.20 -3.65 -11.70
N ALA A 101 -8.42 -2.92 -10.60
CA ALA A 101 -8.99 -1.59 -10.61
C ALA A 101 -8.35 -0.72 -9.51
N GLY A 102 -7.52 0.23 -9.92
CA GLY A 102 -6.85 1.16 -9.02
C GLY A 102 -5.63 0.53 -8.34
N MET A 103 -5.20 1.17 -7.26
CA MET A 103 -4.06 0.72 -6.46
C MET A 103 -4.58 0.04 -5.19
N ARG A 104 -3.94 -1.07 -4.80
CA ARG A 104 -4.26 -1.79 -3.57
C ARG A 104 -3.00 -1.92 -2.75
N TYR A 105 -3.07 -1.57 -1.47
CA TYR A 105 -2.01 -1.78 -0.50
C TYR A 105 -2.58 -2.54 0.68
N THR A 106 -1.82 -3.49 1.23
CA THR A 106 -2.29 -4.27 2.39
C THR A 106 -1.14 -4.64 3.30
N ASP A 107 -1.44 -4.79 4.58
CA ASP A 107 -0.67 -5.59 5.52
C ASP A 107 -1.54 -6.75 6.05
N GLU A 108 -1.24 -7.27 7.24
CA GLU A 108 -1.99 -8.35 7.88
C GLU A 108 -3.35 -7.91 8.48
N THR A 109 -3.56 -6.60 8.66
CA THR A 109 -4.63 -6.01 9.48
C THR A 109 -5.40 -4.88 8.81
N VAL A 110 -4.76 -4.18 7.88
CA VAL A 110 -5.26 -3.00 7.19
C VAL A 110 -5.14 -3.21 5.69
N GLU A 111 -6.22 -2.89 4.98
CA GLU A 111 -6.24 -2.87 3.52
C GLU A 111 -6.66 -1.47 3.04
N LEU A 112 -5.94 -0.95 2.06
CA LEU A 112 -6.16 0.35 1.44
C LEU A 112 -6.39 0.15 -0.06
N MET A 113 -7.52 0.64 -0.57
CA MET A 113 -7.80 0.67 -2.01
C MET A 113 -7.95 2.12 -2.47
N ILE A 114 -7.22 2.49 -3.53
CA ILE A 114 -7.22 3.85 -4.10
C ILE A 114 -7.76 3.81 -5.53
N LYS A 115 -8.68 4.74 -5.83
CA LYS A 115 -9.24 4.94 -7.17
C LYS A 115 -9.42 6.43 -7.46
N GLY A 116 -8.42 7.03 -8.12
CA GLY A 116 -8.36 8.48 -8.28
C GLY A 116 -8.23 9.14 -6.90
N ASP A 117 -9.11 10.09 -6.59
CA ASP A 117 -9.11 10.80 -5.30
C ASP A 117 -9.87 10.05 -4.19
N GLN A 118 -10.46 8.89 -4.49
CA GLN A 118 -11.19 8.08 -3.51
C GLN A 118 -10.29 7.02 -2.89
N ALA A 119 -10.37 6.87 -1.57
CA ALA A 119 -9.73 5.82 -0.79
C ALA A 119 -10.77 5.03 0.01
N LEU A 120 -10.65 3.70 0.00
CA LEU A 120 -11.32 2.81 0.94
C LEU A 120 -10.27 2.26 1.90
N VAL A 121 -10.39 2.58 3.19
CA VAL A 121 -9.55 2.03 4.25
C VAL A 121 -10.34 0.97 5.00
N MET A 122 -9.84 -0.25 5.06
CA MET A 122 -10.47 -1.37 5.76
C MET A 122 -9.59 -1.75 6.94
N VAL A 123 -10.16 -1.66 8.14
CA VAL A 123 -9.48 -1.97 9.42
C VAL A 123 -10.32 -3.02 10.14
N GLY A 124 -9.87 -4.27 10.10
CA GLY A 124 -10.68 -5.41 10.54
C GLY A 124 -12.02 -5.47 9.80
N ASP A 125 -13.13 -5.36 10.52
CA ASP A 125 -14.50 -5.40 9.96
C ASP A 125 -15.06 -4.00 9.61
N THR A 126 -14.28 -2.93 9.77
CA THR A 126 -14.72 -1.56 9.51
C THR A 126 -14.19 -1.08 8.17
N THR A 127 -15.05 -0.44 7.37
CA THR A 127 -14.68 0.20 6.10
C THR A 127 -14.92 1.69 6.18
N HIS A 128 -13.89 2.48 5.87
CA HIS A 128 -13.91 3.93 5.83
C HIS A 128 -13.83 4.38 4.36
N ASP A 129 -14.85 5.08 3.90
CA ASP A 129 -14.89 5.68 2.55
C ASP A 129 -14.46 7.14 2.63
N CYS A 130 -13.35 7.45 1.97
CA CYS A 130 -12.59 8.68 2.14
C CYS A 130 -12.24 9.33 0.81
N LEU A 131 -12.09 10.66 0.83
CA LEU A 131 -11.72 11.47 -0.33
C LEU A 131 -10.48 12.29 0.00
N ALA A 132 -9.54 12.37 -0.95
CA ALA A 132 -8.37 13.23 -0.83
C ALA A 132 -8.81 14.69 -0.73
N ILE A 133 -8.26 15.41 0.24
CA ILE A 133 -8.55 16.83 0.47
C ILE A 133 -7.29 17.71 0.35
N GLU A 134 -6.11 17.16 0.60
CA GLU A 134 -4.84 17.85 0.50
C GLU A 134 -3.76 16.90 -0.03
N VAL A 135 -2.85 17.42 -0.85
CA VAL A 135 -1.71 16.71 -1.41
C VAL A 135 -0.46 17.55 -1.13
N TYR A 136 0.50 16.95 -0.44
CA TYR A 136 1.79 17.56 -0.14
C TYR A 136 2.85 16.83 -0.96
N GLU A 137 3.15 17.37 -2.13
CA GLU A 137 4.30 16.93 -2.93
C GLU A 137 5.56 17.54 -2.29
N GLN A 138 6.29 16.74 -1.51
CA GLN A 138 7.60 17.17 -1.02
C GLN A 138 8.61 17.09 -2.17
N GLN A 139 8.71 18.16 -2.93
CA GLN A 139 9.76 18.30 -3.94
C GLN A 139 11.12 18.34 -3.24
N ALA A 140 11.95 17.33 -3.50
CA ALA A 140 13.26 17.18 -2.87
C ALA A 140 14.07 18.50 -2.94
N PRO A 141 14.69 18.95 -1.84
CA PRO A 141 15.47 20.18 -1.79
C PRO A 141 16.83 20.02 -2.49
N GLY A 142 16.82 19.82 -3.81
CA GLY A 142 18.03 19.49 -4.59
C GLY A 142 18.06 20.00 -6.03
N SER A 143 16.98 20.57 -6.56
CA SER A 143 17.02 21.23 -7.89
C SER A 143 17.71 22.59 -7.80
N GLU A 144 19.04 22.58 -7.70
CA GLU A 144 19.88 23.75 -7.91
C GLU A 144 19.60 24.31 -9.31
N VAL A 145 18.84 25.40 -9.37
CA VAL A 145 18.67 26.21 -10.58
C VAL A 145 20.03 26.80 -10.90
N ILE A 146 20.83 26.13 -11.73
CA ILE A 146 22.06 26.71 -12.27
C ILE A 146 21.64 27.93 -13.09
N PRO A 147 21.95 29.17 -12.67
CA PRO A 147 21.64 30.34 -13.47
C PRO A 147 22.44 30.26 -14.77
N GLN A 148 21.76 30.21 -15.92
CA GLN A 148 22.44 30.35 -17.20
C GLN A 148 23.16 31.70 -17.20
N PRO A 149 24.48 31.75 -17.45
CA PRO A 149 25.18 33.02 -17.57
C PRO A 149 24.61 33.77 -18.78
N GLY A 150 23.95 34.89 -18.48
CA GLY A 150 23.35 35.78 -19.47
C GLY A 150 24.37 36.17 -20.54
N ILE A 151 23.96 36.00 -21.79
CA ILE A 151 24.68 36.43 -22.97
C ILE A 151 24.77 37.96 -22.90
N LEU A 152 26.00 38.46 -22.77
CA LEU A 152 26.29 39.89 -22.76
C LEU A 152 26.06 40.44 -24.18
N GLU A 153 24.87 40.95 -24.48
CA GLU A 153 24.63 41.70 -25.71
C GLU A 153 25.29 43.08 -25.60
N THR A 154 26.42 43.26 -26.28
CA THR A 154 27.07 44.56 -26.49
C THR A 154 26.33 45.36 -27.55
N HIS A 155 25.85 46.54 -27.17
CA HIS A 155 25.40 47.61 -28.07
C HIS A 155 26.53 48.59 -28.36
#